data_AF-D0N4A2-F1
#
_entry.id   AF-D0N4A2-F1
#
_cell.length_a   1.000
_cell.length_b   1.000
_cell.length_c   1.000
_cell.angle_alpha   90.00
_cell.angle_beta   90.00
_cell.angle_gamma   90.00
#
_symmetry.space_group_name_H-M   'P 1'
#
loop_
_entity.id
_entity.type
_entity.pdbx_description
1 polymer ?
#
loop_
_entity_poly.entity_id
_entity_poly.type
_entity_poly.pdbx_seq_one_letter_code
_entity_poly.pdbx_strand_id
1 'polypeptide(L)'
;MDTKMDESVRKSWQLEPDQVEYRNPLWQTGLKKLTHMIATRLGYKGVPLSCVLYKLLVYGEGGHFLKHQDTEKEDGMIATLVVQPPSTHEGGDLIVYRNGQVEHRHDFGKADGTAAYFPHYAVHYSDAEHALEEVTKGTTSDGTKT
;
A
#
# COMPACT_ATOMS: atom_id res chain seq x y z
N MET A 1 16.74 -18.33 10.47
CA MET A 1 17.20 -18.32 9.07
C MET A 1 16.64 -17.05 8.47
N ASP A 2 17.46 -16.01 8.34
CA ASP A 2 17.04 -14.79 7.65
C ASP A 2 17.04 -15.08 6.15
N THR A 3 15.86 -15.14 5.55
CA THR A 3 15.74 -15.12 4.09
C THR A 3 16.23 -13.76 3.63
N LYS A 4 17.49 -13.69 3.19
CA LYS A 4 18.08 -12.47 2.66
C LYS A 4 17.32 -12.12 1.39
N MET A 5 16.44 -11.12 1.47
CA MET A 5 15.68 -10.65 0.33
C MET A 5 16.65 -10.03 -0.68
N ASP A 6 16.51 -10.38 -1.96
CA ASP A 6 17.31 -9.79 -3.02
C ASP A 6 16.93 -8.32 -3.17
N GLU A 7 17.83 -7.41 -2.78
CA GLU A 7 17.61 -5.97 -2.84
C GLU A 7 17.42 -5.44 -4.26
N SER A 8 17.80 -6.20 -5.29
CA SER A 8 17.49 -5.86 -6.68
C SER A 8 16.03 -6.11 -7.04
N VAL A 9 15.32 -6.93 -6.25
CA VAL A 9 13.89 -7.23 -6.41
C VAL A 9 13.05 -6.36 -5.50
N ARG A 10 13.48 -6.20 -4.24
CA ARG A 10 12.81 -5.34 -3.26
C ARG A 10 13.82 -4.79 -2.27
N LYS A 11 13.83 -3.46 -2.13
CA LYS A 11 14.62 -2.76 -1.12
C LYS A 11 13.68 -1.98 -0.20
N SER A 12 13.48 -2.50 1.01
CA SER A 12 12.54 -1.95 2.00
C SER A 12 12.86 -2.46 3.40
N TRP A 13 12.58 -1.68 4.43
CA TRP A 13 12.41 -2.20 5.79
C TRP A 13 10.98 -2.70 5.97
N GLN A 14 10.79 -3.70 6.82
CA GLN A 14 9.49 -4.32 7.07
C GLN A 14 9.26 -4.41 8.57
N LEU A 15 8.04 -4.06 9.01
CA LEU A 15 7.56 -4.24 10.37
C LEU A 15 6.34 -5.15 10.33
N GLU A 16 6.36 -6.17 11.18
CA GLU A 16 5.26 -7.11 11.37
C GLU A 16 4.08 -6.44 12.08
N PRO A 17 2.84 -6.95 11.94
CA PRO A 17 1.66 -6.32 12.50
C PRO A 17 1.71 -6.09 14.02
N ASP A 18 2.33 -6.99 14.77
CA ASP A 18 2.51 -6.91 16.22
C ASP A 18 3.54 -5.86 16.65
N GLN A 19 4.32 -5.33 15.71
CA GLN A 19 5.29 -4.25 15.91
C GLN A 19 4.70 -2.86 15.64
N VAL A 20 3.45 -2.78 15.16
CA VAL A 20 2.82 -1.53 14.71
C VAL A 20 1.53 -1.26 15.49
N GLU A 21 1.47 -0.11 16.15
CA GLU A 21 0.27 0.36 16.84
C GLU A 21 -0.23 1.70 16.25
N TYR A 22 -1.47 1.72 15.77
CA TYR A 22 -2.12 2.96 15.34
C TYR A 22 -2.88 3.60 16.50
N ARG A 23 -2.29 4.63 17.11
CA ARG A 23 -2.84 5.32 18.30
C ARG A 23 -3.83 6.44 18.00
N ASN A 24 -4.03 6.80 16.74
CA ASN A 24 -5.00 7.82 16.37
C ASN A 24 -6.42 7.32 16.70
N PRO A 25 -7.18 7.97 17.61
CA PRO A 25 -8.51 7.52 18.00
C PRO A 25 -9.52 7.50 16.84
N LEU A 26 -9.25 8.26 15.76
CA LEU A 26 -10.08 8.29 14.56
C LEU A 26 -9.75 7.16 13.58
N TRP A 27 -8.67 6.41 13.78
CA TRP A 27 -8.19 5.40 12.84
C TRP A 27 -9.24 4.33 12.53
N GLN A 28 -9.82 3.74 13.56
CA GLN A 28 -10.80 2.66 13.40
C GLN A 28 -12.08 3.13 12.70
N THR A 29 -12.57 4.31 13.07
CA THR A 29 -13.74 4.93 12.41
C THR A 29 -13.42 5.27 10.95
N GLY A 30 -12.22 5.77 10.66
CA GLY A 30 -11.75 6.08 9.31
C GLY A 30 -11.68 4.83 8.44
N LEU A 31 -11.05 3.76 8.94
CA LEU A 31 -10.97 2.48 8.23
C LEU A 31 -12.35 1.89 7.94
N LYS A 32 -13.29 1.93 8.89
CA LYS A 32 -14.67 1.45 8.66
C LYS A 32 -15.37 2.21 7.53
N LYS A 33 -15.18 3.54 7.46
CA LYS A 33 -15.73 4.35 6.36
C LYS A 33 -15.07 4.00 5.03
N LEU A 34 -13.75 3.80 5.05
CA LEU A 34 -12.97 3.45 3.87
C LEU A 34 -13.36 2.07 3.34
N THR A 35 -13.50 1.04 4.19
CA THR A 35 -13.93 -0.30 3.75
C THR A 35 -15.33 -0.29 3.15
N HIS A 36 -16.27 0.50 3.69
CA HIS A 36 -17.58 0.67 3.09
C HIS A 36 -17.52 1.31 1.69
N MET A 37 -16.66 2.33 1.53
CA MET A 37 -16.44 2.98 0.24
C MET A 37 -15.82 2.01 -0.77
N ILE A 38 -14.80 1.25 -0.35
CA ILE A 38 -14.13 0.24 -1.17
C ILE A 38 -15.11 -0.85 -1.59
N ALA A 39 -15.87 -1.43 -0.65
CA ALA A 39 -16.88 -2.44 -0.95
C ALA A 39 -17.86 -1.95 -2.02
N THR A 40 -18.33 -0.70 -1.89
CA THR A 40 -19.23 -0.11 -2.88
C THR A 40 -18.55 0.07 -4.25
N ARG A 41 -17.30 0.56 -4.29
CA ARG A 41 -16.56 0.81 -5.55
C ARG A 41 -16.14 -0.48 -6.27
N LEU A 42 -15.87 -1.54 -5.53
CA LEU A 42 -15.50 -2.85 -6.07
C LEU A 42 -16.72 -3.74 -6.40
N GLY A 43 -17.96 -3.25 -6.24
CA GLY A 43 -19.17 -3.99 -6.58
C GLY A 43 -19.69 -4.93 -5.48
N TYR A 44 -19.06 -4.94 -4.31
CA TYR A 44 -19.46 -5.72 -3.12
C TYR A 44 -20.36 -4.92 -2.18
N LYS A 45 -21.22 -4.05 -2.71
CA LYS A 45 -22.09 -3.18 -1.89
C LYS A 45 -22.97 -4.04 -0.97
N GLY A 46 -22.92 -3.75 0.33
CA GLY A 46 -23.69 -4.49 1.35
C GLY A 46 -22.97 -5.73 1.90
N VAL A 47 -21.83 -6.13 1.31
CA VAL A 47 -20.95 -7.14 1.88
C VAL A 47 -20.03 -6.48 2.91
N PRO A 48 -19.97 -6.99 4.15
CA PRO A 48 -19.05 -6.45 5.15
C PRO A 48 -17.61 -6.81 4.77
N LEU A 49 -16.78 -5.80 4.51
CA LEU A 49 -15.33 -5.96 4.33
C LEU A 49 -14.58 -5.55 5.61
N SER A 50 -13.62 -6.38 6.00
CA SER A 50 -12.62 -6.09 7.03
C SER A 50 -11.27 -5.84 6.39
N CYS A 51 -10.47 -4.97 6.99
CA CYS A 51 -9.05 -4.81 6.65
C CYS A 51 -8.19 -5.32 7.80
N VAL A 52 -7.25 -6.19 7.51
CA VAL A 52 -6.25 -6.73 8.42
C VAL A 52 -4.90 -6.11 8.07
N LEU A 53 -4.17 -5.61 9.07
CA LEU A 53 -2.80 -5.17 8.83
C LEU A 53 -1.95 -6.40 8.55
N TYR A 54 -1.36 -6.49 7.36
CA TYR A 54 -0.46 -7.59 7.02
C TYR A 54 1.00 -7.24 7.32
N LYS A 55 1.43 -6.02 6.96
CA LYS A 55 2.77 -5.50 7.22
C LYS A 55 2.82 -3.99 6.99
N LEU A 56 3.81 -3.34 7.58
CA LEU A 56 4.19 -1.96 7.27
C LEU A 56 5.55 -1.99 6.59
N LEU A 57 5.64 -1.50 5.35
CA LEU A 57 6.90 -1.38 4.64
C LEU A 57 7.36 0.08 4.70
N VAL A 58 8.68 0.27 4.80
CA VAL A 58 9.33 1.58 4.78
C VAL A 58 10.38 1.59 3.68
N TYR A 59 10.28 2.59 2.80
CA TYR A 59 11.15 2.78 1.65
C TYR A 59 11.91 4.10 1.84
N GLY A 60 13.20 3.99 2.09
CA GLY A 60 14.12 5.12 2.00
C GLY A 60 14.62 5.32 0.57
N GLU A 61 15.59 6.19 0.39
CA GLU A 61 16.25 6.41 -0.91
C GLU A 61 16.81 5.11 -1.54
N GLY A 62 16.52 4.91 -2.82
CA GLY A 62 16.76 3.67 -3.57
C GLY A 62 15.75 2.55 -3.29
N GLY A 63 14.82 2.76 -2.37
CA GLY A 63 13.79 1.79 -2.01
C GLY A 63 12.80 1.59 -3.13
N HIS A 64 12.45 0.34 -3.42
CA HIS A 64 11.56 -0.04 -4.53
C HIS A 64 11.05 -1.47 -4.35
N PHE A 65 10.11 -1.88 -5.20
CA PHE A 65 9.92 -3.29 -5.52
C PHE A 65 9.51 -3.48 -6.98
N LEU A 66 10.04 -4.54 -7.59
CA LEU A 66 9.71 -4.89 -8.96
C LEU A 66 8.27 -5.37 -9.10
N LYS A 67 7.77 -5.29 -10.33
CA LYS A 67 6.45 -5.76 -10.73
C LYS A 67 6.22 -7.19 -10.25
N HIS A 68 5.19 -7.38 -9.42
CA HIS A 68 4.76 -8.68 -8.94
C HIS A 68 3.27 -8.67 -8.67
N GLN A 69 2.68 -9.85 -8.52
CA GLN A 69 1.35 -10.03 -7.98
C GLN A 69 1.48 -10.46 -6.52
N ASP A 70 0.65 -9.93 -5.63
CA ASP A 70 0.58 -10.43 -4.26
C ASP A 70 0.09 -11.87 -4.28
N THR A 71 0.68 -12.72 -3.45
CA THR A 71 0.02 -13.99 -3.10
C THR A 71 -1.11 -13.71 -2.14
N GLU A 72 -2.23 -14.41 -2.32
CA GLU A 72 -3.35 -14.38 -1.37
C GLU A 72 -2.84 -14.71 0.03
N LYS A 73 -3.17 -13.87 1.01
CA LYS A 73 -2.66 -13.98 2.39
C LYS A 73 -3.65 -14.61 3.35
N GLU A 74 -4.94 -14.46 3.05
CA GLU A 74 -6.07 -14.93 3.85
C GLU A 74 -7.16 -15.40 2.91
N ASP A 75 -7.91 -16.43 3.30
CA ASP A 75 -9.02 -16.96 2.50
C ASP A 75 -10.07 -15.87 2.25
N GLY A 76 -10.36 -15.60 0.98
CA GLY A 76 -11.32 -14.58 0.58
C GLY A 76 -10.74 -13.16 0.48
N MET A 77 -9.41 -13.01 0.40
CA MET A 77 -8.78 -11.72 0.14
C MET A 77 -9.04 -11.27 -1.31
N ILE A 78 -9.84 -10.22 -1.45
CA ILE A 78 -10.24 -9.68 -2.77
C ILE A 78 -9.39 -8.51 -3.26
N ALA A 79 -8.68 -7.83 -2.36
CA ALA A 79 -7.96 -6.60 -2.67
C ALA A 79 -6.87 -6.32 -1.62
N THR A 80 -5.91 -5.48 -2.00
CA THR A 80 -4.96 -4.86 -1.10
C THR A 80 -5.30 -3.37 -0.98
N LEU A 81 -5.43 -2.88 0.25
CA LEU A 81 -5.47 -1.46 0.60
C LEU A 81 -4.09 -1.00 1.05
N VAL A 82 -3.51 -0.08 0.30
CA VAL A 82 -2.29 0.63 0.63
C VAL A 82 -2.65 1.92 1.37
N VAL A 83 -2.15 2.11 2.58
CA VAL A 83 -2.27 3.36 3.35
C VAL A 83 -0.90 3.98 3.52
N GLN A 84 -0.64 5.09 2.83
CA GLN A 84 0.59 5.88 3.02
C GLN A 84 0.33 6.97 4.06
N PRO A 85 0.96 6.95 5.24
CA PRO A 85 0.94 8.08 6.16
C PRO A 85 1.59 9.33 5.53
N PRO A 86 1.36 10.52 6.10
CA PRO A 86 2.05 11.74 5.65
C PRO A 86 3.56 11.56 5.66
N SER A 87 4.21 11.83 4.52
CA SER A 87 5.65 11.68 4.33
C SER A 87 6.15 12.61 3.22
N THR A 88 7.41 13.03 3.32
CA THR A 88 8.06 13.82 2.25
C THR A 88 9.03 12.92 1.49
N HIS A 89 8.75 12.71 0.21
CA HIS A 89 9.56 11.89 -0.68
C HIS A 89 9.47 12.34 -2.14
N GLU A 90 10.45 11.93 -2.93
CA GLU A 90 10.46 12.01 -4.39
C GLU A 90 10.58 10.58 -4.97
N GLY A 91 10.04 10.33 -6.15
CA GLY A 91 9.89 8.97 -6.68
C GLY A 91 8.86 8.15 -5.87
N GLY A 92 8.96 6.82 -5.84
CA GLY A 92 8.07 6.00 -4.99
C GLY A 92 6.60 5.98 -5.43
N ASP A 93 6.34 6.02 -6.74
CA ASP A 93 4.98 5.91 -7.27
C ASP A 93 4.52 4.44 -7.27
N LEU A 94 3.27 4.21 -6.87
CA LEU A 94 2.64 2.90 -7.01
C LEU A 94 2.10 2.76 -8.43
N ILE A 95 2.58 1.73 -9.13
CA ILE A 95 2.14 1.39 -10.48
C ILE A 95 1.29 0.13 -10.43
N VAL A 96 0.08 0.20 -10.94
CA VAL A 96 -0.83 -0.95 -11.06
C VAL A 96 -1.01 -1.30 -12.53
N TYR A 97 -0.88 -2.58 -12.84
CA TYR A 97 -0.92 -3.09 -14.19
C TYR A 97 -2.18 -3.90 -14.44
N ARG A 98 -2.65 -3.86 -15.69
CA ARG A 98 -3.71 -4.73 -16.22
C ARG A 98 -3.24 -5.28 -17.55
N ASN A 99 -3.29 -6.61 -17.71
CA ASN A 99 -2.84 -7.29 -18.93
C ASN A 99 -1.41 -6.90 -19.36
N GLY A 100 -0.50 -6.75 -18.40
CA GLY A 100 0.89 -6.37 -18.65
C GLY A 100 1.14 -4.89 -18.96
N GLN A 101 0.11 -4.06 -19.08
CA GLN A 101 0.23 -2.62 -19.34
C GLN A 101 -0.03 -1.81 -18.07
N VAL A 102 0.56 -0.61 -18.00
CA VAL A 102 0.29 0.34 -16.90
C VAL A 102 -1.15 0.83 -17.04
N GLU A 103 -1.98 0.50 -16.05
CA GLU A 103 -3.38 0.94 -15.98
C GLU A 103 -3.49 2.21 -15.14
N HIS A 104 -2.79 2.23 -13.99
CA HIS A 104 -2.81 3.34 -13.05
C HIS A 104 -1.42 3.61 -12.47
N ARG A 105 -1.16 4.90 -12.22
CA ARG A 105 -0.03 5.40 -11.43
C ARG A 105 -0.59 6.27 -10.32
N HIS A 106 -0.18 6.00 -9.08
CA HIS A 106 -0.54 6.79 -7.93
C HIS A 106 0.71 7.38 -7.30
N ASP A 107 0.80 8.71 -7.31
CA ASP A 107 1.96 9.47 -6.85
C ASP A 107 1.93 9.77 -5.34
N PHE A 108 0.86 9.36 -4.65
CA PHE A 108 0.60 9.65 -3.25
C PHE A 108 0.64 11.15 -2.89
N GLY A 109 0.05 11.98 -3.75
CA GLY A 109 -0.17 13.41 -3.48
C GLY A 109 1.06 14.28 -3.64
N LYS A 110 2.11 13.78 -4.30
CA LYS A 110 3.31 14.55 -4.64
C LYS A 110 2.97 15.69 -5.60
N ALA A 111 2.21 15.45 -6.67
CA ALA A 111 1.83 16.47 -7.64
C ALA A 111 1.01 17.62 -7.03
N ASP A 112 0.15 17.30 -6.06
CA ASP A 112 -0.70 18.28 -5.38
C ASP A 112 -0.04 18.92 -4.15
N GLY A 113 1.21 18.54 -3.83
CA GLY A 113 1.94 19.05 -2.65
C GLY A 113 1.35 18.62 -1.31
N THR A 114 0.56 17.55 -1.28
CA THR A 114 -0.19 17.07 -0.11
C THR A 114 0.47 15.90 0.61
N ALA A 115 1.48 15.26 0.00
CA ALA A 115 2.17 14.09 0.54
C ALA A 115 2.64 14.27 1.99
N ALA A 116 3.16 15.46 2.34
CA ALA A 116 3.69 15.75 3.67
C ALA A 116 2.62 15.96 4.76
N TYR A 117 1.35 16.12 4.39
CA TYR A 117 0.30 16.61 5.29
C TYR A 117 -0.88 15.67 5.44
N PHE A 118 -1.20 14.89 4.40
CA PHE A 118 -2.36 14.03 4.38
C PHE A 118 -1.98 12.57 4.11
N PRO A 119 -2.73 11.61 4.70
CA PRO A 119 -2.59 10.23 4.30
C PRO A 119 -3.15 10.02 2.90
N HIS A 120 -2.50 9.16 2.13
CA HIS A 120 -2.91 8.79 0.78
C HIS A 120 -3.23 7.31 0.72
N TYR A 121 -4.14 6.95 -0.17
CA TYR A 121 -4.72 5.62 -0.21
C TYR A 121 -4.77 5.12 -1.65
N ALA A 122 -4.34 3.88 -1.85
CA ALA A 122 -4.53 3.17 -3.10
C ALA A 122 -5.14 1.80 -2.81
N VAL A 123 -5.97 1.31 -3.73
CA VAL A 123 -6.57 -0.02 -3.65
C VAL A 123 -6.42 -0.69 -4.99
N HIS A 124 -5.97 -1.94 -5.00
CA HIS A 124 -5.93 -2.78 -6.18
C HIS A 124 -6.46 -4.17 -5.84
N TYR A 125 -6.98 -4.87 -6.84
CA TYR A 125 -7.42 -6.26 -6.69
C TYR A 125 -6.24 -7.17 -6.32
N SER A 126 -6.53 -8.27 -5.64
CA SER A 126 -5.50 -9.24 -5.22
C SER A 126 -4.81 -9.93 -6.40
N ASP A 127 -5.46 -9.98 -7.56
CA ASP A 127 -4.91 -10.50 -8.82
C ASP A 127 -4.16 -9.45 -9.65
N ALA A 128 -4.10 -8.19 -9.20
CA ALA A 128 -3.41 -7.13 -9.92
C ALA A 128 -1.90 -7.22 -9.72
N GLU A 129 -1.16 -7.20 -10.84
CA GLU A 129 0.27 -6.96 -10.80
C GLU A 129 0.53 -5.49 -10.44
N HIS A 130 1.54 -5.24 -9.60
CA HIS A 130 1.89 -3.90 -9.15
C HIS A 130 3.39 -3.79 -8.85
N ALA A 131 3.90 -2.57 -8.92
CA ALA A 131 5.29 -2.20 -8.63
C ALA A 131 5.33 -0.90 -7.83
N LEU A 132 6.41 -0.67 -7.10
CA LEU A 132 6.74 0.65 -6.55
C LEU A 132 8.00 1.13 -7.23
N GLU A 133 7.90 2.26 -7.92
CA GLU A 133 9.06 2.92 -8.50
C GLU A 133 10.05 3.34 -7.42
N GLU A 134 11.29 3.56 -7.82
CA GLU A 134 12.35 3.92 -6.88
C GLU A 134 12.04 5.23 -6.16
N VAL A 135 12.18 5.24 -4.84
CA VAL A 135 12.22 6.46 -4.04
C VAL A 135 13.56 7.14 -4.28
N THR A 136 13.56 8.28 -4.96
CA THR A 136 14.79 9.00 -5.33
C THR A 136 15.28 9.94 -4.23
N LYS A 137 14.42 10.28 -3.27
CA LYS A 137 14.78 11.13 -2.13
C LYS A 137 13.79 10.98 -0.98
N GLY A 138 14.30 11.11 0.25
CA GLY A 138 13.47 11.12 1.45
C GLY A 138 13.07 9.72 1.88
N THR A 139 11.90 9.59 2.50
CA THR A 139 11.39 8.31 2.97
C THR A 139 9.88 8.29 2.86
N THR A 140 9.34 7.19 2.34
CA THR A 140 7.92 6.88 2.39
C THR A 140 7.68 5.57 3.13
N SER A 141 6.48 5.37 3.63
CA SER A 141 6.06 4.12 4.25
C SER A 141 4.67 3.79 3.78
N ASP A 142 4.40 2.55 3.47
CA ASP A 142 3.05 2.08 3.19
C ASP A 142 2.63 0.97 4.16
N GLY A 143 1.48 1.17 4.80
CA GLY A 143 0.79 0.12 5.51
C GLY A 143 0.03 -0.70 4.50
N THR A 144 0.48 -1.92 4.20
CA THR A 144 -0.28 -2.87 3.42
C THR A 144 -1.34 -3.50 4.32
N LYS A 145 -2.61 -3.20 4.04
CA LYS A 145 -3.75 -3.87 4.66
C LYS A 145 -4.41 -4.77 3.62
N THR A 146 -4.55 -6.03 3.97
CA THR A 146 -5.29 -7.04 3.18
C THR A 146 -6.74 -7.07 3.62
#